data_AF-A0A151WIZ4-F1
#
_entry.id   AF-A0A151WIZ4-F1
#
_cell.length_a   1.000
_cell.length_b   1.000
_cell.length_c   1.000
_cell.angle_alpha   90.00
_cell.angle_beta   90.00
_cell.angle_gamma   90.00
#
_symmetry.space_group_name_H-M   'P 1'
#
loop_
_entity.id
_entity.type
_entity.pdbx_description
1 polymer ?
#
loop_
_entity_poly.entity_id
_entity_poly.type
_entity_poly.pdbx_seq_one_letter_code
_entity_poly.pdbx_strand_id
1 'polypeptide(L)'
;METRSKKTVTDPNAEACETKTRELTTREFETQQIERGIQERERRLNQQEAAYEKLISAMEIERRNLDRKRDKVASKIKGLESREKEMERKWQDSEASRLEDSATNVPNETKPPLVRNFSLPPARGNYTLDNAPSPKVSFKEATDSVAYFDGYNIPLAQFTRACRRAREIIPPSGERNLTKLLINKLGKRAYYAVEDEPCNSITDLIDLLTDTFGTA
;
A
#
# COMPACT_ATOMS: atom_id res chain seq x y z
N MET A 1 -87.50 4.21 75.03
CA MET A 1 -86.73 3.46 74.03
C MET A 1 -85.75 4.44 73.40
N GLU A 2 -84.48 4.43 73.82
CA GLU A 2 -83.45 5.31 73.28
C GLU A 2 -82.47 4.49 72.45
N THR A 3 -82.42 4.74 71.14
CA THR A 3 -81.47 4.11 70.23
C THR A 3 -80.20 4.95 70.16
N ARG A 4 -79.18 4.53 70.92
CA ARG A 4 -77.84 5.13 70.91
C ARG A 4 -77.10 4.74 69.63
N SER A 5 -76.98 5.67 68.69
CA SER A 5 -76.10 5.54 67.51
C SER A 5 -74.63 5.45 67.96
N LYS A 6 -73.99 4.31 67.69
CA LYS A 6 -72.53 4.14 67.81
C LYS A 6 -71.87 4.80 66.60
N LYS A 7 -71.24 5.95 66.83
CA LYS A 7 -70.32 6.58 65.88
C LYS A 7 -69.00 5.80 65.91
N THR A 8 -68.69 5.10 64.82
CA THR A 8 -67.39 4.46 64.61
C THR A 8 -66.34 5.54 64.42
N VAL A 9 -65.36 5.58 65.33
CA VAL A 9 -64.15 6.38 65.21
C VAL A 9 -63.21 5.56 64.31
N THR A 10 -63.08 5.97 63.05
CA THR A 10 -62.07 5.43 62.13
C THR A 10 -60.75 6.09 62.48
N ASP A 11 -59.76 5.28 62.86
CA ASP A 11 -58.46 5.72 63.34
C ASP A 11 -57.56 6.15 62.15
N PRO A 12 -57.22 7.45 62.00
CA PRO A 12 -56.49 7.95 60.82
C PRO A 12 -55.05 7.40 60.70
N ASN A 13 -54.53 6.79 61.76
CA ASN A 13 -53.18 6.24 61.80
C ASN A 13 -53.07 4.86 61.10
N ALA A 14 -54.18 4.11 61.02
CA ALA A 14 -54.20 2.80 60.36
C ALA A 14 -54.16 2.93 58.82
N GLU A 15 -54.89 3.91 58.25
CA GLU A 15 -54.87 4.21 56.81
C GLU A 15 -53.51 4.77 56.36
N ALA A 16 -52.85 5.58 57.20
CA ALA A 16 -51.50 6.06 56.94
C ALA A 16 -50.43 4.95 56.94
N CYS A 17 -50.68 3.86 57.68
CA CYS A 17 -49.79 2.70 57.71
C CYS A 17 -49.97 1.82 56.46
N GLU A 18 -51.21 1.55 56.05
CA GLU A 18 -51.49 0.78 54.82
C GLU A 18 -50.97 1.46 53.55
N THR A 19 -51.13 2.78 53.45
CA THR A 19 -50.65 3.56 52.29
C THR A 19 -49.13 3.49 52.16
N LYS A 20 -48.39 3.63 53.26
CA LYS A 20 -46.92 3.46 53.27
C LYS A 20 -46.49 2.06 52.84
N THR A 21 -47.20 1.02 53.27
CA THR A 21 -46.89 -0.37 52.87
C THR A 21 -47.10 -0.58 51.37
N ARG A 22 -48.17 -0.02 50.79
CA ARG A 22 -48.42 -0.08 49.34
C ARG A 22 -47.38 0.72 48.53
N GLU A 23 -46.94 1.86 49.05
CA GLU A 23 -45.89 2.66 48.41
C GLU A 23 -44.55 1.92 48.42
N LEU A 24 -44.21 1.24 49.53
CA LEU A 24 -43.01 0.42 49.65
C LEU A 24 -43.02 -0.76 48.67
N THR A 25 -44.12 -1.51 48.57
CA THR A 25 -44.22 -2.64 47.63
C THR A 25 -44.14 -2.18 46.18
N THR A 26 -44.68 -1.00 45.87
CA THR A 26 -44.57 -0.40 44.52
C THR A 26 -43.13 -0.03 44.21
N ARG A 27 -42.41 0.62 45.14
CA ARG A 27 -40.99 0.95 44.98
C ARG A 27 -40.10 -0.29 44.86
N GLU A 28 -40.38 -1.35 45.62
CA GLU A 28 -39.66 -2.61 45.52
C GLU A 28 -39.82 -3.24 44.13
N PHE A 29 -41.05 -3.23 43.60
CA PHE A 29 -41.31 -3.72 42.25
C PHE A 29 -40.58 -2.88 41.18
N GLU A 30 -40.62 -1.56 41.27
CA GLU A 30 -39.89 -0.67 40.36
C GLU A 30 -38.38 -0.91 40.40
N THR A 31 -37.82 -1.08 41.60
CA THR A 31 -36.39 -1.35 41.79
C THR A 31 -36.00 -2.68 41.15
N GLN A 32 -36.80 -3.73 41.33
CA GLN A 32 -36.56 -5.03 40.69
C GLN A 32 -36.63 -4.95 39.16
N GLN A 33 -37.49 -4.10 38.60
CA GLN A 33 -37.55 -3.88 37.15
C GLN A 33 -36.28 -3.19 36.63
N ILE A 34 -35.79 -2.20 37.37
CA ILE A 34 -34.54 -1.50 37.04
C ILE A 34 -33.35 -2.47 37.13
N GLU A 35 -33.27 -3.26 38.19
CA GLU A 35 -32.20 -4.24 38.40
C GLU A 35 -32.13 -5.25 37.25
N ARG A 36 -33.27 -5.82 36.84
CA ARG A 36 -33.33 -6.72 35.67
C ARG A 36 -32.88 -6.03 34.38
N GLY A 37 -33.25 -4.77 34.20
CA GLY A 37 -32.82 -3.97 33.05
C GLY A 37 -31.30 -3.75 33.01
N ILE A 38 -30.68 -3.53 34.18
CA ILE A 38 -29.23 -3.37 34.30
C ILE A 38 -28.52 -4.70 34.02
N GLN A 39 -28.96 -5.80 34.63
CA GLN A 39 -28.37 -7.13 34.43
C GLN A 39 -28.40 -7.55 32.96
N GLU A 40 -29.52 -7.32 32.26
CA GLU A 40 -29.62 -7.64 30.84
C GLU A 40 -28.70 -6.77 29.97
N ARG A 41 -28.54 -5.49 30.32
CA ARG A 41 -27.61 -4.59 29.61
C ARG A 41 -26.15 -5.01 29.84
N GLU A 42 -25.79 -5.35 31.07
CA GLU A 42 -24.47 -5.85 31.44
C GLU A 42 -24.15 -7.15 30.69
N ARG A 43 -25.11 -8.08 30.63
CA ARG A 43 -24.97 -9.33 29.85
C ARG A 43 -24.69 -9.06 28.38
N ARG A 44 -25.36 -8.09 27.76
CA ARG A 44 -25.13 -7.72 26.35
C ARG A 44 -23.75 -7.09 26.14
N LEU A 45 -23.33 -6.23 27.05
CA LEU A 45 -22.03 -5.56 26.97
C LEU A 45 -20.90 -6.59 27.13
N ASN A 46 -21.02 -7.49 28.10
CA ASN A 46 -20.06 -8.58 28.32
C ASN A 46 -19.98 -9.54 27.11
N GLN A 47 -21.11 -9.78 26.42
CA GLN A 47 -21.11 -10.54 25.17
C GLN A 47 -20.40 -9.82 24.02
N GLN A 48 -20.56 -8.51 23.90
CA GLN A 48 -19.82 -7.73 22.91
C GLN A 48 -18.32 -7.71 23.22
N GLU A 49 -17.95 -7.52 24.48
CA GLU A 49 -16.55 -7.56 24.93
C GLU A 49 -15.90 -8.89 24.57
N ALA A 50 -16.53 -10.02 24.93
CA ALA A 50 -16.05 -11.34 24.58
C ALA A 50 -15.93 -11.57 23.05
N ALA A 51 -16.79 -10.93 22.25
CA ALA A 51 -16.69 -10.99 20.79
C ALA A 51 -15.48 -10.20 20.27
N TYR A 52 -15.23 -9.00 20.81
CA TYR A 52 -14.06 -8.20 20.46
C TYR A 52 -12.75 -8.86 20.91
N GLU A 53 -12.70 -9.45 22.10
CA GLU A 53 -11.52 -10.21 22.55
C GLU A 53 -11.17 -11.36 21.60
N LYS A 54 -12.18 -12.10 21.12
CA LYS A 54 -11.98 -13.15 20.12
C LYS A 54 -11.44 -12.60 18.81
N LEU A 55 -11.96 -11.46 18.35
CA LEU A 55 -11.49 -10.79 17.14
C LEU A 55 -10.03 -10.35 17.28
N ILE A 56 -9.67 -9.74 18.40
CA ILE A 56 -8.31 -9.29 18.70
C ILE A 56 -7.35 -10.50 18.72
N SER A 57 -7.73 -11.57 19.44
CA SER A 57 -6.93 -12.79 19.51
C SER A 57 -6.70 -13.43 18.13
N ALA A 58 -7.73 -13.47 17.29
CA ALA A 58 -7.62 -13.97 15.91
C ALA A 58 -6.63 -13.13 15.08
N MET A 59 -6.72 -11.79 15.15
CA MET A 59 -5.79 -10.89 14.45
C MET A 59 -4.36 -11.06 14.95
N GLU A 60 -4.14 -11.27 16.25
CA GLU A 60 -2.80 -11.53 16.77
C GLU A 60 -2.20 -12.85 16.25
N ILE A 61 -3.01 -13.90 16.15
CA ILE A 61 -2.57 -15.18 15.59
C ILE A 61 -2.19 -15.00 14.13
N GLU A 62 -3.00 -14.29 13.35
CA GLU A 62 -2.70 -13.99 11.95
C GLU A 62 -1.41 -13.19 11.80
N ARG A 63 -1.22 -12.15 12.62
CA ARG A 63 0.00 -11.34 12.64
C ARG A 63 1.24 -12.21 12.88
N ARG A 64 1.21 -13.07 13.91
CA ARG A 64 2.31 -14.01 14.20
C ARG A 64 2.58 -14.96 13.03
N ASN A 65 1.54 -15.39 12.31
CA ASN A 65 1.71 -16.24 11.13
C ASN A 65 2.36 -15.49 9.96
N LEU A 66 1.99 -14.24 9.73
CA LEU A 66 2.62 -13.40 8.71
C LEU A 66 4.09 -13.11 9.04
N ASP A 67 4.41 -12.87 10.30
CA ASP A 67 5.80 -12.67 10.75
C ASP A 67 6.65 -13.92 10.48
N ARG A 68 6.15 -15.12 10.81
CA ARG A 68 6.84 -16.39 10.47
C ARG A 68 7.04 -16.56 8.96
N LYS A 69 6.07 -16.16 8.14
CA LYS A 69 6.20 -16.21 6.67
C LYS A 69 7.26 -15.23 6.19
N ARG A 70 7.29 -14.01 6.74
CA ARG A 70 8.32 -13.00 6.44
C ARG A 70 9.72 -13.53 6.79
N ASP A 71 9.91 -14.12 7.96
CA ASP A 71 11.20 -14.68 8.36
C ASP A 71 11.65 -15.83 7.45
N LYS A 72 10.72 -16.68 7.01
CA LYS A 72 11.01 -17.74 6.04
C LYS A 72 11.46 -17.18 4.69
N VAL A 73 10.80 -16.13 4.21
CA VAL A 73 11.19 -15.45 2.96
C VAL A 73 12.55 -14.76 3.13
N ALA A 74 12.76 -14.03 4.22
CA ALA A 74 14.03 -13.37 4.52
C ALA A 74 15.19 -14.38 4.57
N SER A 75 14.98 -15.54 5.20
CA SER A 75 15.97 -16.61 5.24
C SER A 75 16.27 -17.18 3.85
N LYS A 76 15.23 -17.34 3.01
CA LYS A 76 15.40 -17.80 1.63
C LYS A 76 16.15 -16.77 0.78
N ILE A 77 15.86 -15.47 0.94
CA ILE A 77 16.57 -14.38 0.26
C ILE A 77 18.05 -14.40 0.64
N LYS A 78 18.38 -14.45 1.94
CA LYS A 78 19.78 -14.54 2.40
C LYS A 78 20.51 -15.76 1.82
N GLY A 79 19.83 -16.89 1.70
CA GLY A 79 20.38 -18.09 1.07
C GLY A 79 20.67 -17.92 -0.41
N LEU A 80 19.76 -17.28 -1.15
CA LEU A 80 19.96 -16.95 -2.58
C LEU A 80 21.07 -15.94 -2.78
N GLU A 81 21.12 -14.87 -1.98
CA GLU A 81 22.20 -13.85 -2.03
C GLU A 81 23.57 -14.49 -1.75
N SER A 82 23.64 -15.43 -0.80
CA SER A 82 24.89 -16.14 -0.52
C SER A 82 25.36 -16.98 -1.70
N ARG A 83 24.42 -17.67 -2.38
CA ARG A 83 24.70 -18.45 -3.59
C ARG A 83 25.09 -17.56 -4.77
N GLU A 84 24.43 -16.42 -4.94
CA GLU A 84 24.76 -15.43 -5.96
C GLU A 84 26.19 -14.90 -5.76
N LYS A 85 26.56 -14.49 -4.54
CA LYS A 85 27.93 -14.05 -4.21
C LYS A 85 28.98 -15.14 -4.43
N GLU A 86 28.62 -16.41 -4.23
CA GLU A 86 29.53 -17.52 -4.53
C GLU A 86 29.74 -17.68 -6.04
N MET A 87 28.68 -17.59 -6.85
CA MET A 87 28.82 -17.66 -8.31
C MET A 87 29.59 -16.46 -8.87
N GLU A 88 29.35 -15.25 -8.33
CA GLU A 88 30.08 -14.04 -8.71
C GLU A 88 31.58 -14.16 -8.42
N ARG A 89 31.96 -14.69 -7.24
CA ARG A 89 33.38 -14.99 -6.94
C ARG A 89 33.98 -15.98 -7.93
N LYS A 90 33.29 -17.09 -8.20
CA LYS A 90 33.76 -18.10 -9.17
C LYS A 90 33.92 -17.52 -10.58
N TRP A 91 33.04 -16.61 -10.98
CA TRP A 91 33.15 -15.90 -12.25
C TRP A 91 34.41 -15.02 -12.29
N GLN A 92 34.64 -14.20 -11.26
CA GLN A 92 35.82 -13.35 -11.16
C GLN A 92 37.12 -14.16 -11.13
N ASP A 93 37.15 -15.28 -10.40
CA ASP A 93 38.31 -16.18 -10.36
C ASP A 93 38.60 -16.78 -11.75
N SER A 94 37.55 -17.20 -12.47
CA SER A 94 37.67 -17.75 -13.83
C SER A 94 38.14 -16.70 -14.84
N GLU A 95 37.70 -15.46 -14.69
CA GLU A 95 38.12 -14.33 -15.51
C GLU A 95 39.59 -13.96 -15.24
N ALA A 96 40.01 -13.96 -13.96
CA ALA A 96 41.39 -13.73 -13.56
C ALA A 96 42.34 -14.81 -14.13
N SER A 97 41.96 -16.09 -14.07
CA SER A 97 42.74 -17.17 -14.68
C SER A 97 42.87 -17.01 -16.20
N ARG A 98 41.85 -16.50 -16.90
CA ARG A 98 41.87 -16.33 -18.37
C ARG A 98 42.83 -15.22 -18.83
N LEU A 99 43.03 -14.20 -18.00
CA LEU A 99 43.96 -13.10 -18.27
C LEU A 99 45.42 -13.50 -18.03
N GLU A 100 45.69 -14.33 -17.02
CA GLU A 100 47.03 -14.87 -16.74
C GLU A 100 47.54 -15.82 -17.85
N ASP A 101 46.66 -16.67 -18.40
CA ASP A 101 47.00 -17.55 -19.54
C ASP A 101 47.24 -16.77 -20.86
N SER A 102 46.67 -15.57 -20.98
CA SER A 102 46.87 -14.69 -22.14
C SER A 102 48.16 -13.87 -22.05
N ALA A 103 48.73 -13.68 -20.86
CA ALA A 103 49.96 -12.92 -20.65
C ALA A 103 51.25 -13.74 -20.89
N THR A 104 51.16 -15.08 -20.94
CA THR A 104 52.33 -15.97 -21.09
C THR A 104 52.62 -16.42 -22.53
N ASN A 105 51.77 -16.05 -23.51
CA ASN A 105 51.98 -16.38 -24.93
C ASN A 105 52.20 -15.11 -25.77
N VAL A 106 53.35 -14.46 -25.61
CA VAL A 106 53.84 -13.45 -26.57
C VAL A 106 55.05 -14.02 -27.31
N PRO A 107 54.92 -14.50 -28.55
CA PRO A 107 56.07 -14.80 -29.40
C PRO A 107 56.76 -13.48 -29.79
N ASN A 108 58.01 -13.38 -29.39
CA ASN A 108 58.88 -12.24 -29.64
C ASN A 108 59.37 -12.31 -31.10
N GLU A 109 58.69 -11.67 -32.05
CA GLU A 109 59.18 -11.54 -33.43
C GLU A 109 59.61 -10.10 -33.72
N THR A 110 60.84 -10.02 -34.21
CA THR A 110 61.63 -8.80 -34.38
C THR A 110 61.50 -8.31 -35.82
N LYS A 111 61.39 -6.99 -35.97
CA LYS A 111 61.77 -6.13 -37.13
C LYS A 111 60.70 -5.73 -38.19
N PRO A 112 60.60 -4.41 -38.52
CA PRO A 112 59.75 -3.88 -39.61
C PRO A 112 60.53 -3.77 -40.95
N PRO A 113 59.85 -3.59 -42.09
CA PRO A 113 59.84 -2.24 -42.70
C PRO A 113 58.59 -1.86 -43.53
N LEU A 114 58.22 -0.57 -43.40
CA LEU A 114 57.88 0.42 -44.45
C LEU A 114 56.72 0.23 -45.48
N VAL A 115 56.04 1.39 -45.64
CA VAL A 115 55.24 1.97 -46.75
C VAL A 115 53.80 1.53 -47.11
N ARG A 116 52.89 2.50 -46.88
CA ARG A 116 51.87 3.07 -47.79
C ARG A 116 50.78 2.14 -48.36
N ASN A 117 49.51 2.43 -48.01
CA ASN A 117 48.61 3.21 -48.88
C ASN A 117 47.26 3.49 -48.21
N PHE A 118 46.79 4.73 -48.40
CA PHE A 118 45.48 5.25 -48.06
C PHE A 118 44.38 4.55 -48.88
N SER A 119 43.22 4.31 -48.28
CA SER A 119 41.92 4.36 -48.95
C SER A 119 40.79 4.51 -47.92
N LEU A 120 40.30 5.74 -47.78
CA LEU A 120 38.98 6.05 -47.20
C LEU A 120 37.90 5.62 -48.20
N PRO A 121 36.80 4.98 -47.78
CA PRO A 121 35.62 4.88 -48.62
C PRO A 121 34.86 6.23 -48.63
N PRO A 122 34.28 6.61 -49.78
CA PRO A 122 33.76 7.96 -49.99
C PRO A 122 32.42 8.17 -49.29
N ALA A 123 32.30 9.34 -48.67
CA ALA A 123 31.03 9.95 -48.32
C ALA A 123 30.21 10.17 -49.60
N ARG A 124 29.05 9.51 -49.70
CA ARG A 124 27.98 9.90 -50.63
C ARG A 124 26.84 10.44 -49.78
N GLY A 125 26.75 11.77 -49.74
CA GLY A 125 25.69 12.48 -49.07
C GLY A 125 24.35 12.31 -49.78
N ASN A 126 23.30 12.17 -48.99
CA ASN A 126 22.00 12.74 -49.30
C ASN A 126 21.55 13.50 -48.04
N TYR A 127 21.34 14.80 -48.21
CA TYR A 127 20.89 15.71 -47.17
C TYR A 127 19.42 15.43 -46.88
N THR A 128 19.12 14.92 -45.67
CA THR A 128 17.86 15.18 -44.98
C THR A 128 18.21 15.84 -43.65
N LEU A 129 18.16 17.17 -43.69
CA LEU A 129 18.12 18.07 -42.57
C LEU A 129 16.78 17.88 -41.83
N ASP A 130 16.62 16.79 -41.06
CA ASP A 130 15.64 16.74 -39.94
C ASP A 130 15.73 15.45 -39.09
N ASN A 131 16.95 15.03 -38.73
CA ASN A 131 17.06 14.00 -37.69
C ASN A 131 18.33 14.27 -36.89
N ALA A 132 18.28 15.28 -36.02
CA ALA A 132 19.04 15.18 -34.78
C ALA A 132 18.77 13.76 -34.23
N PRO A 133 19.76 13.00 -33.76
CA PRO A 133 19.48 11.73 -33.12
C PRO A 133 18.52 12.04 -31.98
N SER A 134 17.21 11.81 -32.19
CA SER A 134 16.23 11.92 -31.14
C SER A 134 16.82 11.04 -30.05
N PRO A 135 17.19 11.61 -28.88
CA PRO A 135 17.79 10.80 -27.84
C PRO A 135 16.87 9.59 -27.69
N LYS A 136 17.42 8.39 -27.80
CA LYS A 136 16.65 7.15 -27.66
C LYS A 136 16.32 7.04 -26.18
N VAL A 137 15.38 7.88 -25.72
CA VAL A 137 14.98 7.97 -24.34
C VAL A 137 14.25 6.68 -24.06
N SER A 138 14.84 5.87 -23.17
CA SER A 138 14.27 4.56 -22.84
C SER A 138 13.03 4.76 -21.98
N PHE A 139 12.05 3.84 -22.07
CA PHE A 139 10.94 3.79 -21.12
C PHE A 139 11.42 3.84 -19.67
N LYS A 140 12.58 3.23 -19.39
CA LYS A 140 13.21 3.27 -18.08
C LYS A 140 13.52 4.70 -17.63
N GLU A 141 14.19 5.48 -18.47
CA GLU A 141 14.56 6.87 -18.18
C GLU A 141 13.32 7.75 -17.99
N ALA A 142 12.30 7.57 -18.82
CA ALA A 142 11.02 8.26 -18.67
C ALA A 142 10.35 7.93 -17.32
N THR A 143 10.34 6.66 -16.92
CA THR A 143 9.73 6.24 -15.66
C THR A 143 10.57 6.59 -14.43
N ASP A 144 11.89 6.66 -14.55
CA ASP A 144 12.79 7.03 -13.45
C ASP A 144 12.70 8.53 -13.13
N SER A 145 12.31 9.35 -14.11
CA SER A 145 12.03 10.77 -13.91
C SER A 145 10.74 11.05 -13.12
N VAL A 146 9.86 10.05 -13.00
CA VAL A 146 8.57 10.18 -12.28
C VAL A 146 8.72 9.63 -10.86
N ALA A 147 8.55 10.52 -9.89
CA ALA A 147 8.53 10.17 -8.48
C ALA A 147 7.31 9.29 -8.13
N TYR A 148 7.48 8.45 -7.12
CA TYR A 148 6.39 7.67 -6.55
C TYR A 148 5.29 8.57 -5.97
N PHE A 149 4.03 8.20 -6.12
CA PHE A 149 2.87 8.97 -5.63
C PHE A 149 1.88 8.08 -4.86
N ASP A 150 1.53 8.47 -3.63
CA ASP A 150 0.60 7.71 -2.78
C ASP A 150 -0.71 8.45 -2.44
N GLY A 151 -0.88 9.66 -2.99
CA GLY A 151 -1.99 10.57 -2.70
C GLY A 151 -1.62 11.74 -1.79
N TYR A 152 -0.52 11.67 -1.04
CA TYR A 152 -0.13 12.72 -0.07
C TYR A 152 1.37 13.03 -0.02
N ASN A 153 2.22 12.12 -0.48
CA ASN A 153 3.67 12.25 -0.37
C ASN A 153 4.30 13.34 -1.25
N ILE A 154 3.69 13.67 -2.39
CA ILE A 154 4.05 14.81 -3.25
C ILE A 154 2.77 15.49 -3.76
N PRO A 155 2.79 16.79 -4.13
CA PRO A 155 1.62 17.44 -4.72
C PRO A 155 1.21 16.79 -6.05
N LEU A 156 -0.11 16.61 -6.27
CA LEU A 156 -0.65 16.05 -7.51
C LEU A 156 -0.15 16.82 -8.75
N ALA A 157 -0.08 18.15 -8.67
CA ALA A 157 0.44 19.00 -9.75
C ALA A 157 1.89 18.66 -10.15
N GLN A 158 2.71 18.22 -9.19
CA GLN A 158 4.09 17.81 -9.46
C GLN A 158 4.13 16.45 -10.16
N PHE A 159 3.33 15.47 -9.69
CA PHE A 159 3.23 14.15 -10.30
C PHE A 159 2.72 14.24 -11.74
N THR A 160 1.59 14.92 -11.95
CA THR A 160 0.97 15.11 -13.29
C THR A 160 1.92 15.79 -14.26
N ARG A 161 2.69 16.81 -13.82
CA ARG A 161 3.72 17.46 -14.64
C ARG A 161 4.85 16.50 -15.03
N ALA A 162 5.29 15.64 -14.11
CA ALA A 162 6.30 14.63 -14.40
C ALA A 162 5.80 13.58 -15.41
N CYS A 163 4.56 13.11 -15.28
CA CYS A 163 3.94 12.19 -16.24
C CYS A 163 3.85 12.81 -17.65
N ARG A 164 3.48 14.10 -17.77
CA ARG A 164 3.45 14.79 -19.06
C ARG A 164 4.82 14.89 -19.71
N ARG A 165 5.86 15.22 -18.93
CA ARG A 165 7.25 15.22 -19.42
C ARG A 165 7.73 13.84 -19.86
N ALA A 166 7.37 12.79 -19.11
CA ALA A 166 7.67 11.42 -19.49
C ALA A 166 7.00 11.03 -20.82
N ARG A 167 5.79 11.54 -21.11
CA ARG A 167 5.11 11.37 -22.40
C ARG A 167 5.86 12.05 -23.55
N GLU A 168 6.38 13.26 -23.32
CA GLU A 168 7.04 14.07 -24.36
C GLU A 168 8.32 13.43 -24.90
N ILE A 169 8.98 12.59 -24.11
CA ILE A 169 10.25 11.95 -24.46
C ILE A 169 10.09 10.53 -25.03
N ILE A 170 8.87 9.98 -25.02
CA ILE A 170 8.56 8.63 -25.54
C ILE A 170 7.75 8.76 -26.84
N PRO A 171 7.95 7.86 -27.83
CA PRO A 171 7.12 7.84 -29.03
C PRO A 171 5.62 7.66 -28.70
N PRO A 172 4.70 8.28 -29.47
CA PRO A 172 3.25 8.15 -29.22
C PRO A 172 2.75 6.69 -29.22
N SER A 173 3.36 5.82 -30.02
CA SER A 173 3.07 4.37 -30.03
C SER A 173 3.37 3.66 -28.70
N GLY A 174 4.21 4.27 -27.86
CA GLY A 174 4.61 3.77 -26.55
C GLY A 174 3.75 4.24 -25.39
N GLU A 175 2.84 5.20 -25.59
CA GLU A 175 2.09 5.85 -24.51
C GLU A 175 1.38 4.83 -23.62
N ARG A 176 0.68 3.87 -24.21
CA ARG A 176 -0.05 2.84 -23.45
C ARG A 176 0.87 2.01 -22.54
N ASN A 177 2.10 1.72 -22.98
CA ASN A 177 3.06 0.98 -22.18
C ASN A 177 3.64 1.86 -21.08
N LEU A 178 3.88 3.14 -21.37
CA LEU A 178 4.31 4.12 -20.38
C LEU A 178 3.24 4.31 -19.30
N THR A 179 1.96 4.43 -19.65
CA THR A 179 0.84 4.52 -18.70
C THR A 179 0.85 3.37 -17.71
N LYS A 180 0.99 2.12 -18.19
CA LYS A 180 1.09 0.94 -17.32
C LYS A 180 2.28 1.00 -16.37
N LEU A 181 3.42 1.50 -16.84
CA LEU A 181 4.60 1.66 -15.99
C LEU A 181 4.44 2.78 -14.96
N LEU A 182 3.73 3.85 -15.29
CA LEU A 182 3.42 4.94 -14.38
C LEU A 182 2.39 4.53 -13.31
N ILE A 183 1.46 3.63 -13.62
CA ILE A 183 0.56 3.02 -12.62
C ILE A 183 1.38 2.28 -11.55
N ASN A 184 2.49 1.62 -11.93
CA ASN A 184 3.39 0.98 -10.95
C ASN A 184 4.15 1.99 -10.05
N LYS A 185 4.14 3.28 -10.39
CA LYS A 185 4.67 4.36 -9.54
C LYS A 185 3.63 4.89 -8.56
N LEU A 186 2.39 4.40 -8.63
CA LEU A 186 1.36 4.69 -7.66
C LEU A 186 1.43 3.73 -6.49
N GLY A 187 0.93 4.16 -5.34
CA GLY A 187 0.68 3.24 -4.24
C GLY A 187 -0.40 3.68 -3.30
N LYS A 188 -0.71 2.77 -2.36
CA LYS A 188 -1.76 2.96 -1.35
C LYS A 188 -3.04 3.49 -2.00
N ARG A 189 -3.52 4.65 -1.53
CA ARG A 189 -4.77 5.28 -1.95
C ARG A 189 -4.77 5.67 -3.42
N ALA A 190 -3.64 6.13 -3.96
CA ALA A 190 -3.54 6.49 -5.38
C ALA A 190 -3.59 5.27 -6.29
N TYR A 191 -3.07 4.12 -5.85
CA TYR A 191 -3.19 2.86 -6.60
C TYR A 191 -4.63 2.34 -6.59
N TYR A 192 -5.28 2.31 -5.43
CA TYR A 192 -6.68 1.89 -5.32
C TYR A 192 -7.65 2.77 -6.11
N ALA A 193 -7.32 4.05 -6.31
CA ALA A 193 -8.12 4.94 -7.14
C ALA A 193 -8.12 4.58 -8.64
N VAL A 194 -7.14 3.79 -9.10
CA VAL A 194 -6.94 3.51 -10.53
C VAL A 194 -6.99 2.02 -10.87
N GLU A 195 -7.10 1.12 -9.88
CA GLU A 195 -6.98 -0.33 -10.11
C GLU A 195 -8.17 -0.92 -10.89
N ASP A 196 -9.36 -0.36 -10.70
CA ASP A 196 -10.61 -0.82 -11.34
C ASP A 196 -10.92 -0.09 -12.66
N GLU A 197 -10.19 0.98 -12.97
CA GLU A 197 -10.46 1.84 -14.13
C GLU A 197 -9.44 1.61 -15.27
N PRO A 198 -9.90 1.34 -16.51
CA PRO A 198 -9.00 1.06 -17.63
C PRO A 198 -8.32 2.34 -18.15
N CYS A 199 -7.20 2.73 -17.55
CA CYS A 199 -6.38 3.85 -18.03
C CYS A 199 -5.56 3.44 -19.28
N ASN A 200 -5.93 3.93 -20.46
CA ASN A 200 -5.23 3.62 -21.72
C ASN A 200 -4.27 4.71 -22.17
N SER A 201 -4.47 5.95 -21.70
CA SER A 201 -3.61 7.11 -21.95
C SER A 201 -3.07 7.72 -20.65
N ILE A 202 -2.03 8.54 -20.77
CA ILE A 202 -1.52 9.31 -19.62
C ILE A 202 -2.55 10.38 -19.19
N THR A 203 -3.35 10.86 -20.13
CA THR A 203 -4.42 11.82 -19.84
C THR A 203 -5.51 11.19 -18.98
N ASP A 204 -5.98 9.98 -19.33
CA ASP A 204 -6.98 9.25 -18.53
C ASP A 204 -6.51 9.07 -17.08
N LEU A 205 -5.23 8.69 -16.92
CA LEU A 205 -4.61 8.51 -15.61
C LEU A 205 -4.57 9.81 -14.80
N ILE A 206 -4.21 10.92 -15.45
CA ILE A 206 -4.14 12.23 -14.80
C ILE A 206 -5.54 12.70 -14.40
N ASP A 207 -6.52 12.55 -15.28
CA ASP A 207 -7.89 13.00 -15.04
C ASP A 207 -8.49 12.25 -13.84
N LEU A 208 -8.34 10.92 -13.80
CA LEU A 208 -8.81 10.10 -12.68
C LEU A 208 -8.14 10.46 -11.34
N LEU A 209 -6.82 10.71 -11.34
CA LEU A 209 -6.12 11.16 -10.14
C LEU A 209 -6.50 12.60 -9.75
N THR A 210 -6.91 13.43 -10.71
CA THR A 210 -7.37 14.80 -10.46
C THR A 210 -8.78 14.81 -9.90
N ASP A 211 -9.68 13.95 -10.36
CA ASP A 211 -11.02 13.82 -9.78
C ASP A 211 -10.97 13.30 -8.34
N THR A 212 -9.98 12.48 -8.02
CA THR A 212 -9.87 11.83 -6.69
C THR A 212 -9.03 12.62 -5.68
N PHE A 213 -7.97 13.30 -6.13
CA PHE A 213 -7.03 14.03 -5.26
C PHE A 213 -6.93 15.53 -5.56
N GLY A 214 -7.56 16.00 -6.63
CA GLY A 214 -7.68 17.42 -6.92
C GLY A 214 -8.56 18.08 -5.86
N THR A 215 -7.99 18.99 -5.10
CA THR A 215 -8.77 19.92 -4.30
C THR A 215 -9.49 20.88 -5.25
N ALA A 216 -10.81 20.92 -5.18
CA ALA A 216 -11.64 21.90 -5.89
C ALA A 216 -11.22 23.35 -5.60
#